data_AF-A0A3M6TPS0-F1
#
_entry.id   AF-A0A3M6TPS0-F1
#
_cell.length_a   1.000
_cell.length_b   1.000
_cell.length_c   1.000
_cell.angle_alpha   90.00
_cell.angle_beta   90.00
_cell.angle_gamma   90.00
#
_symmetry.space_group_name_H-M   'P 1'
#
loop_
_entity.id
_entity.type
_entity.pdbx_description
1 polymer ?
#
loop_
_entity_poly.entity_id
_entity_poly.type
_entity_poly.pdbx_seq_one_letter_code
_entity_poly.pdbx_strand_id
1 'polypeptide(L)'
;MSSYPNSRRPMINSAYICSIRGFLKILESILLLASFIFGQLYESFYSPPHLPYFFVAVFVGMILLLLLYTFFLFSLEKRFETFNWYLMDVIFCGFLAVMLTASAGLLAKEADFRERHGNDFSGWLYDRLVAAVVLAFVVVLLLIIDIIVSLFQYRRLRQMGQR
;
A
#
# COMPACT_ATOMS: atom_id res chain seq x y z
N MET A 1 5.96 -9.42 -34.56
CA MET A 1 4.70 -8.64 -34.52
C MET A 1 3.56 -9.59 -34.23
N SER A 2 3.10 -9.64 -32.98
CA SER A 2 1.95 -10.47 -32.56
C SER A 2 0.72 -9.58 -32.56
N SER A 3 -0.17 -9.76 -33.54
CA SER A 3 -1.46 -9.08 -33.60
C SER A 3 -2.33 -9.53 -32.42
N TYR A 4 -2.41 -8.70 -31.39
CA TYR A 4 -3.36 -8.91 -30.31
C TYR A 4 -4.77 -8.57 -30.80
N PRO A 5 -5.76 -9.46 -30.59
CA PRO A 5 -7.12 -9.18 -31.00
C PRO A 5 -7.64 -7.96 -30.26
N ASN A 6 -8.15 -7.00 -31.04
CA ASN A 6 -8.80 -5.77 -30.62
C ASN A 6 -10.14 -6.07 -29.91
N SER A 7 -10.09 -6.82 -28.80
CA SER A 7 -11.28 -7.17 -28.03
C SER A 7 -11.65 -5.95 -27.18
N ARG A 8 -12.74 -5.28 -27.55
CA ARG A 8 -13.28 -4.11 -26.84
C ARG A 8 -13.78 -4.40 -25.42
N ARG A 9 -13.56 -5.61 -24.89
CA ARG A 9 -14.05 -6.05 -23.58
C ARG A 9 -12.88 -6.14 -22.61
N PRO A 10 -12.99 -5.58 -21.39
CA PRO A 10 -12.00 -5.82 -20.36
C PRO A 10 -11.96 -7.32 -20.07
N MET A 11 -10.81 -7.96 -20.34
CA MET A 11 -10.57 -9.36 -20.01
C MET A 11 -9.80 -9.42 -18.70
N ILE A 12 -10.24 -10.26 -17.76
CA ILE A 12 -9.55 -10.47 -16.50
C ILE A 12 -8.21 -11.13 -16.78
N ASN A 13 -7.13 -10.49 -16.36
CA ASN A 13 -5.77 -11.00 -16.49
C ASN A 13 -5.49 -12.00 -15.36
N SER A 14 -5.90 -13.25 -15.54
CA SER A 14 -5.63 -14.30 -14.56
C SER A 14 -4.12 -14.48 -14.28
N ALA A 15 -3.25 -14.15 -15.24
CA ALA A 15 -1.81 -14.20 -15.03
C ALA A 15 -1.32 -13.10 -14.07
N TYR A 16 -2.02 -11.98 -13.96
CA TYR A 16 -1.71 -10.93 -12.99
C TYR A 16 -2.07 -11.35 -11.55
N ILE A 17 -3.20 -12.03 -11.36
CA ILE A 17 -3.61 -12.55 -10.03
C ILE A 17 -2.55 -13.52 -9.49
N CYS A 18 -2.04 -14.41 -10.33
CA CYS A 18 -0.97 -15.36 -9.95
C CYS A 18 0.44 -14.75 -10.00
N SER A 19 0.59 -13.45 -10.30
CA SER A 19 1.89 -12.79 -10.34
C SER A 19 2.30 -12.34 -8.94
N ILE A 20 3.61 -12.28 -8.69
CA ILE A 20 4.19 -11.75 -7.43
C ILE A 20 3.62 -10.36 -7.12
N ARG A 21 3.45 -9.52 -8.14
CA ARG A 21 2.95 -8.15 -8.00
C ARG A 21 1.47 -8.11 -7.58
N GLY A 22 0.63 -8.93 -8.22
CA GLY A 22 -0.77 -9.08 -7.82
C GLY A 22 -0.90 -9.58 -6.38
N PHE A 23 -0.07 -10.56 -5.99
CA PHE A 23 0.00 -11.07 -4.63
C PHE A 23 0.42 -9.99 -3.62
N LEU A 24 1.46 -9.21 -3.91
CA LEU A 24 1.92 -8.11 -3.05
C LEU A 24 0.82 -7.07 -2.83
N LYS A 25 0.14 -6.62 -3.89
CA LYS A 25 -0.95 -5.63 -3.75
C LYS A 25 -2.12 -6.13 -2.89
N ILE A 26 -2.47 -7.41 -3.01
CA ILE A 26 -3.52 -8.02 -2.16
C ILE A 26 -3.05 -8.05 -0.71
N LEU A 27 -1.82 -8.53 -0.48
CA LEU A 27 -1.25 -8.64 0.87
C LEU A 27 -1.13 -7.26 1.55
N GLU A 28 -0.60 -6.27 0.83
CA GLU A 28 -0.55 -4.87 1.26
C GLU A 28 -1.93 -4.36 1.64
N SER A 29 -2.95 -4.58 0.79
CA SER A 29 -4.32 -4.14 1.05
C SER A 29 -4.92 -4.79 2.30
N ILE A 30 -4.70 -6.09 2.50
CA ILE A 30 -5.20 -6.82 3.68
C ILE A 30 -4.53 -6.30 4.95
N LEU A 31 -3.21 -6.12 4.94
CA LEU A 31 -2.48 -5.62 6.10
C LEU A 31 -2.81 -4.16 6.41
N LEU A 32 -3.00 -3.33 5.39
CA LEU A 32 -3.43 -1.95 5.56
C LEU A 32 -4.85 -1.86 6.14
N LEU A 33 -5.75 -2.77 5.72
CA LEU A 33 -7.08 -2.91 6.31
C LEU A 33 -7.03 -3.38 7.77
N ALA A 34 -6.18 -4.36 8.08
CA ALA A 34 -5.97 -4.80 9.46
C ALA A 34 -5.44 -3.65 10.34
N SER A 35 -4.47 -2.89 9.83
CA SER A 35 -3.93 -1.69 10.47
C SER A 35 -5.01 -0.64 10.72
N PHE A 36 -5.91 -0.41 9.74
CA PHE A 36 -7.08 0.47 9.89
C PHE A 36 -8.02 0.00 11.00
N ILE A 37 -8.36 -1.28 11.04
CA ILE A 37 -9.26 -1.87 12.05
C ILE A 37 -8.67 -1.69 13.45
N PHE A 38 -7.38 -1.98 13.64
CA PHE A 38 -6.71 -1.78 14.93
C PHE A 38 -6.65 -0.31 15.34
N GLY A 39 -6.43 0.60 14.39
CA GLY A 39 -6.50 2.05 14.63
C GLY A 39 -7.90 2.50 15.06
N GLN A 40 -8.95 2.01 14.39
CA GLN A 40 -10.35 2.32 14.72
C GLN A 40 -10.77 1.77 16.09
N LEU A 41 -10.33 0.55 16.41
CA LEU A 41 -10.52 -0.06 17.73
C LEU A 41 -9.79 0.69 18.85
N TYR A 42 -8.83 1.54 18.53
CA TYR A 42 -8.19 2.44 19.49
C TYR A 42 -8.93 3.78 19.58
N GLU A 43 -9.35 4.35 18.44
CA GLU A 43 -10.14 5.60 18.36
C GLU A 43 -11.38 5.57 19.26
N SER A 44 -12.08 4.44 19.29
CA SER A 44 -13.29 4.25 20.09
C SER A 44 -13.09 4.47 21.60
N PHE A 45 -11.84 4.48 22.08
CA PHE A 45 -11.48 4.72 23.47
C PHE A 45 -10.78 6.06 23.68
N TYR A 46 -9.90 6.42 22.75
CA TYR A 46 -9.15 7.67 22.80
C TYR A 46 -8.80 8.14 21.39
N SER A 47 -8.99 9.43 21.12
CA SER A 47 -8.69 10.04 19.82
C SER A 47 -7.47 10.97 19.93
N PRO A 48 -6.25 10.48 19.63
CA PRO A 48 -5.06 11.30 19.55
C PRO A 48 -5.19 12.34 18.43
N PRO A 49 -4.55 13.52 18.58
CA PRO A 49 -4.59 14.56 17.55
C PRO A 49 -3.99 14.12 16.19
N HIS A 50 -3.09 13.13 16.19
CA HIS A 50 -2.42 12.64 14.98
C HIS A 50 -3.11 11.44 14.32
N LEU A 51 -4.10 10.84 14.99
CA LEU A 51 -4.80 9.66 14.53
C LEU A 51 -5.66 9.91 13.26
N PRO A 52 -6.32 11.08 13.09
CA PRO A 52 -6.98 11.41 11.82
C PRO A 52 -6.03 11.41 10.61
N TYR A 53 -4.79 11.87 10.79
CA TYR A 53 -3.80 11.88 9.71
C TYR A 53 -3.42 10.46 9.27
N PHE A 54 -3.28 9.54 10.24
CA PHE A 54 -3.06 8.12 9.96
C PHE A 54 -4.24 7.48 9.23
N PHE A 55 -5.48 7.74 9.64
CA PHE A 55 -6.64 7.21 8.93
C PHE A 55 -6.75 7.73 7.51
N VAL A 56 -6.48 9.01 7.27
CA VAL A 56 -6.46 9.55 5.91
C VAL A 56 -5.38 8.86 5.08
N ALA A 57 -4.16 8.70 5.60
CA ALA A 57 -3.07 8.02 4.90
C ALA A 57 -3.41 6.56 4.57
N VAL A 58 -3.96 5.83 5.53
CA VAL A 58 -4.37 4.42 5.36
C VAL A 58 -5.56 4.29 4.40
N PHE A 59 -6.58 5.12 4.54
CA PHE A 59 -7.79 5.05 3.70
C PHE A 59 -7.49 5.44 2.26
N VAL A 60 -6.76 6.54 2.03
CA VAL A 60 -6.31 6.95 0.70
C VAL A 60 -5.38 5.90 0.10
N GLY A 61 -4.45 5.35 0.90
CA GLY A 61 -3.58 4.26 0.49
C GLY A 61 -4.34 3.03 0.02
N MET A 62 -5.35 2.61 0.78
CA MET A 62 -6.21 1.46 0.44
C MET A 62 -6.97 1.69 -0.88
N ILE A 63 -7.60 2.86 -1.04
CA ILE A 63 -8.32 3.19 -2.27
C ILE A 63 -7.38 3.16 -3.47
N LEU A 64 -6.21 3.78 -3.37
CA LEU A 64 -5.28 3.86 -4.47
C LEU A 64 -4.64 2.49 -4.80
N LEU A 65 -4.35 1.66 -3.80
CA LEU A 65 -3.90 0.28 -4.00
C LEU A 65 -4.95 -0.56 -4.74
N LEU A 66 -6.23 -0.45 -4.35
CA LEU A 66 -7.33 -1.14 -5.03
C LEU A 66 -7.55 -0.63 -6.46
N LEU A 67 -7.44 0.67 -6.70
CA LEU A 67 -7.52 1.27 -8.03
C LEU A 67 -6.39 0.77 -8.94
N LEU A 68 -5.15 0.74 -8.44
CA LEU A 68 -4.03 0.19 -9.21
C LEU A 68 -4.18 -1.31 -9.43
N TYR A 69 -4.57 -2.06 -8.40
CA TYR A 69 -4.82 -3.48 -8.52
C TYR A 69 -5.86 -3.78 -9.61
N THR A 70 -7.01 -3.10 -9.58
CA THR A 70 -8.06 -3.25 -10.60
C THR A 70 -7.59 -2.80 -11.99
N PHE A 71 -6.79 -1.73 -12.08
CA PHE A 71 -6.21 -1.27 -13.33
C PHE A 71 -5.35 -2.35 -14.01
N PHE A 72 -4.44 -2.99 -13.26
CA PHE A 72 -3.61 -4.08 -13.78
C PHE A 72 -4.38 -5.40 -13.95
N LEU A 73 -5.40 -5.65 -13.11
CA LEU A 73 -6.26 -6.82 -13.23
C LEU A 73 -7.00 -6.86 -14.56
N PHE A 74 -7.45 -5.71 -15.08
CA PHE A 74 -8.14 -5.60 -16.35
C PHE A 74 -7.21 -5.39 -17.55
N SER A 75 -5.88 -5.55 -17.37
CA SER A 75 -4.87 -5.27 -18.40
C SER A 75 -4.97 -3.87 -19.02
N LEU A 76 -5.45 -2.87 -18.27
CA LEU A 76 -5.61 -1.52 -18.82
C LEU A 76 -4.26 -0.89 -19.18
N GLU A 77 -3.17 -1.35 -18.58
CA GLU A 77 -1.80 -0.94 -18.92
C GLU A 77 -1.46 -1.20 -20.39
N LYS A 78 -2.01 -2.26 -20.98
CA LYS A 78 -1.79 -2.61 -22.40
C LYS A 78 -2.60 -1.76 -23.36
N ARG A 79 -3.66 -1.11 -22.87
CA ARG A 79 -4.49 -0.21 -23.70
C ARG A 79 -3.85 1.16 -23.85
N PHE A 80 -2.99 1.55 -22.92
CA PHE A 80 -2.34 2.85 -22.86
C PHE A 80 -0.81 2.69 -22.90
N GLU A 81 -0.28 2.25 -24.05
CA GLU A 81 1.16 2.01 -24.24
C GLU A 81 2.01 3.29 -24.25
N THR A 82 1.39 4.46 -24.34
CA THR A 82 2.08 5.76 -24.34
C THR A 82 2.75 6.10 -23.01
N PHE A 83 2.39 5.41 -21.93
CA PHE A 83 2.83 5.75 -20.58
C PHE A 83 3.47 4.55 -19.86
N ASN A 84 4.55 4.80 -19.10
CA ASN A 84 5.23 3.74 -18.37
C ASN A 84 4.57 3.47 -17.01
N TRP A 85 3.64 2.53 -17.01
CA TRP A 85 2.87 2.13 -15.83
C TRP A 85 3.71 1.59 -14.66
N TYR A 86 4.88 0.99 -14.94
CA TYR A 86 5.79 0.51 -13.89
C TYR A 86 6.48 1.66 -13.16
N LEU A 87 6.85 2.72 -13.89
CA LEU A 87 7.45 3.91 -13.27
C LEU A 87 6.44 4.66 -12.39
N MET A 88 5.18 4.74 -12.81
CA MET A 88 4.12 5.35 -12.00
C MET A 88 3.81 4.54 -10.74
N ASP A 89 3.83 3.21 -10.83
CA ASP A 89 3.69 2.35 -9.66
C ASP A 89 4.83 2.58 -8.65
N VAL A 90 6.08 2.76 -9.12
CA VAL A 90 7.22 3.12 -8.25
C VAL A 90 7.00 4.46 -7.55
N ILE A 91 6.57 5.49 -8.29
CA ILE A 91 6.30 6.82 -7.71
C ILE A 91 5.17 6.73 -6.68
N PHE A 92 4.11 6.00 -7.02
CA PHE A 92 2.96 5.80 -6.15
C PHE A 92 3.33 5.07 -4.86
N CYS A 93 3.98 3.90 -4.96
CA CYS A 93 4.41 3.12 -3.80
C CYS A 93 5.39 3.91 -2.94
N GLY A 94 6.29 4.69 -3.57
CA GLY A 94 7.22 5.56 -2.85
C GLY A 94 6.51 6.66 -2.07
N PHE A 95 5.54 7.35 -2.69
CA PHE A 95 4.75 8.37 -2.02
C PHE A 95 3.94 7.78 -0.85
N LEU A 96 3.27 6.64 -1.08
CA LEU A 96 2.49 5.97 -0.05
C LEU A 96 3.36 5.49 1.12
N ALA A 97 4.55 4.94 0.83
CA ALA A 97 5.50 4.52 1.85
C ALA A 97 5.95 5.70 2.75
N VAL A 98 6.22 6.87 2.16
CA VAL A 98 6.56 8.08 2.91
C VAL A 98 5.39 8.54 3.78
N MET A 99 4.18 8.58 3.23
CA MET A 99 2.97 9.00 3.98
C MET A 99 2.65 8.06 5.15
N LEU A 100 2.75 6.75 4.93
CA LEU A 100 2.55 5.74 5.98
C LEU A 100 3.64 5.80 7.04
N THR A 101 4.90 5.98 6.64
CA THR A 101 6.03 6.14 7.59
C THR A 101 5.84 7.38 8.46
N ALA A 102 5.49 8.52 7.86
CA ALA A 102 5.28 9.76 8.59
C ALA A 102 4.09 9.66 9.56
N SER A 103 2.96 9.12 9.10
CA SER A 103 1.76 8.98 9.93
C SER A 103 1.92 7.95 11.05
N ALA A 104 2.47 6.77 10.75
CA ALA A 104 2.75 5.73 11.74
C ALA A 104 3.84 6.19 12.74
N GLY A 105 4.86 6.92 12.29
CA GLY A 105 5.89 7.49 13.15
C GLY A 105 5.35 8.52 14.15
N LEU A 106 4.41 9.38 13.72
CA LEU A 106 3.72 10.30 14.63
C LEU A 106 2.91 9.57 15.70
N LEU A 107 2.19 8.50 15.31
CA LEU A 107 1.46 7.66 16.26
C LEU A 107 2.38 6.88 17.21
N ALA A 108 3.52 6.38 16.72
CA ALA A 108 4.51 5.70 17.55
C ALA A 108 5.07 6.63 18.63
N LYS A 109 5.38 7.89 18.27
CA LYS A 109 5.84 8.90 19.22
C LYS A 109 4.79 9.22 20.27
N GLU A 110 3.53 9.33 19.86
CA GLU A 110 2.41 9.57 20.79
C GLU A 110 2.22 8.39 21.76
N ALA A 111 2.36 7.15 21.27
CA ALA A 111 2.33 5.94 22.08
C ALA A 111 3.44 5.93 23.15
N ASP A 112 4.69 6.22 22.75
CA ASP A 112 5.85 6.28 23.66
C ASP A 112 5.73 7.42 24.69
N PHE A 113 5.22 8.59 24.28
CA PHE A 113 4.99 9.70 25.20
C PHE A 113 3.99 9.33 26.31
N ARG A 114 2.88 8.67 25.92
CA ARG A 114 1.82 8.25 26.84
C ARG A 114 2.22 7.10 27.75
N GLU A 115 3.01 6.15 27.26
CA GLU A 115 3.56 5.07 28.09
C GLU A 115 4.43 5.62 29.21
N ARG A 116 5.22 6.67 28.93
CA ARG A 116 6.16 7.26 29.90
C ARG A 116 5.52 8.25 30.88
N HIS A 117 4.43 8.93 30.50
CA HIS A 117 3.88 10.06 31.26
C HIS A 117 2.39 9.91 31.63
N GLY A 118 1.70 8.88 31.15
CA GLY A 118 0.29 8.63 31.45
C GLY A 118 0.11 7.69 32.65
N ASN A 119 -0.76 8.05 33.58
CA ASN A 119 -1.29 7.09 34.56
C ASN A 119 -2.35 6.22 33.89
N ASP A 120 -2.18 4.90 33.97
CA ASP A 120 -3.17 3.86 33.65
C ASP A 120 -3.64 3.75 32.18
N PHE A 121 -2.72 3.46 31.25
CA PHE A 121 -3.11 2.73 30.05
C PHE A 121 -3.25 1.25 30.38
N SER A 122 -4.45 0.68 30.24
CA SER A 122 -4.58 -0.78 30.25
C SER A 122 -3.75 -1.34 29.09
N GLY A 123 -2.86 -2.30 29.36
CA GLY A 123 -1.94 -2.85 28.36
C GLY A 123 -2.65 -3.25 27.05
N TRP A 124 -3.90 -3.69 27.16
CA TRP A 124 -4.74 -4.07 26.04
C TRP A 124 -5.03 -2.95 25.02
N LEU A 125 -5.15 -1.69 25.45
CA LEU A 125 -5.36 -0.55 24.55
C LEU A 125 -4.06 -0.13 23.86
N TYR A 126 -2.95 -0.17 24.60
CA TYR A 126 -1.62 0.11 24.07
C TYR A 126 -1.23 -0.92 23.00
N ASP A 127 -1.49 -2.20 23.24
CA ASP A 127 -1.20 -3.30 22.31
C ASP A 127 -1.88 -3.11 20.95
N ARG A 128 -3.10 -2.54 20.92
CA ARG A 128 -3.85 -2.28 19.68
C ARG A 128 -3.24 -1.14 18.85
N LEU A 129 -2.83 -0.05 19.51
CA LEU A 129 -2.17 1.06 18.84
C LEU A 129 -0.82 0.62 18.27
N VAL A 130 -0.04 -0.12 19.06
CA VAL A 130 1.23 -0.70 18.62
C VAL A 130 1.01 -1.66 17.46
N ALA A 131 0.00 -2.54 17.51
CA ALA A 131 -0.33 -3.43 16.40
C ALA A 131 -0.67 -2.67 15.12
N ALA A 132 -1.46 -1.59 15.19
CA ALA A 132 -1.79 -0.75 14.03
C ALA A 132 -0.52 -0.15 13.40
N VAL A 133 0.36 0.41 14.23
CA VAL A 133 1.63 1.02 13.81
C VAL A 133 2.58 -0.01 13.21
N VAL A 134 2.76 -1.17 13.86
CA VAL A 134 3.62 -2.25 13.37
C VAL A 134 3.12 -2.77 12.03
N LEU A 135 1.82 -3.00 11.88
CA LEU A 135 1.23 -3.43 10.60
C LEU A 135 1.46 -2.39 9.50
N ALA A 136 1.33 -1.09 9.80
CA ALA A 136 1.61 -0.03 8.84
C ALA A 136 3.08 -0.04 8.39
N PHE A 137 4.03 -0.25 9.30
CA PHE A 137 5.45 -0.43 8.95
C PHE A 137 5.72 -1.69 8.13
N VAL A 138 5.03 -2.80 8.42
CA VAL A 138 5.13 -4.01 7.59
C VAL A 138 4.62 -3.71 6.16
N VAL A 139 3.55 -2.95 6.01
CA VAL A 139 3.09 -2.52 4.68
C VAL A 139 4.12 -1.63 3.99
N VAL A 140 4.78 -0.72 4.70
CA VAL A 140 5.90 0.08 4.14
C VAL A 140 7.00 -0.83 3.58
N LEU A 141 7.37 -1.90 4.30
CA LEU A 141 8.36 -2.87 3.80
C LEU A 141 7.88 -3.58 2.53
N LEU A 142 6.61 -3.98 2.47
CA LEU A 142 6.03 -4.58 1.27
C LEU A 142 6.03 -3.60 0.08
N LEU A 143 5.68 -2.33 0.31
CA LEU A 143 5.73 -1.30 -0.72
C LEU A 143 7.14 -1.09 -1.25
N ILE A 144 8.17 -1.19 -0.40
CA ILE A 144 9.58 -1.14 -0.82
C ILE A 144 9.92 -2.36 -1.70
N ILE A 145 9.48 -3.56 -1.33
CA ILE A 145 9.67 -4.76 -2.14
C ILE A 145 8.98 -4.58 -3.51
N ASP A 146 7.77 -4.04 -3.53
CA ASP A 146 7.02 -3.78 -4.75
C ASP A 146 7.71 -2.74 -5.64
N ILE A 147 8.28 -1.67 -5.07
CA ILE A 147 9.14 -0.72 -5.79
C ILE A 147 10.31 -1.44 -6.47
N ILE A 148 11.00 -2.34 -5.76
CA ILE A 148 12.13 -3.10 -6.31
C ILE A 148 11.67 -3.98 -7.48
N VAL A 149 10.56 -4.70 -7.32
CA VAL A 149 9.98 -5.54 -8.37
C VAL A 149 9.58 -4.72 -9.60
N SER A 150 8.91 -3.59 -9.40
CA SER A 150 8.47 -2.69 -10.48
C SER A 150 9.65 -2.03 -11.19
N LEU A 151 10.73 -1.67 -10.47
CA LEU A 151 11.98 -1.19 -11.07
C LEU A 151 12.68 -2.26 -11.91
N PHE A 152 12.69 -3.51 -11.45
CA PHE A 152 13.27 -4.62 -12.21
C PHE A 152 12.52 -4.85 -13.52
N GLN A 153 11.18 -4.84 -13.47
CA GLN A 153 10.33 -4.97 -14.66
C GLN A 153 10.53 -3.80 -15.62
N TYR A 154 10.62 -2.57 -15.12
CA TYR A 154 10.94 -1.38 -15.91
C TYR A 154 12.29 -1.53 -16.65
N ARG A 155 13.35 -1.94 -15.94
CA ARG A 155 14.67 -2.15 -16.54
C ARG A 155 14.66 -3.24 -17.61
N ARG A 156 13.97 -4.36 -17.34
CA ARG A 156 13.84 -5.48 -18.27
C ARG A 156 13.13 -5.07 -19.56
N LEU A 157 12.06 -4.27 -19.46
CA LEU A 157 11.34 -3.75 -20.64
C LEU A 157 12.20 -2.79 -21.47
N ARG A 158 12.95 -1.90 -20.80
CA ARG A 158 13.86 -0.97 -21.48
C ARG A 158 14.96 -1.69 -22.27
N GLN A 159 15.47 -2.81 -21.76
CA GLN A 159 16.47 -3.62 -22.46
C GLN A 159 15.91 -4.35 -23.70
N MET A 160 14.62 -4.72 -23.70
CA MET A 160 13.98 -5.36 -24.85
C MET A 160 13.60 -4.36 -25.95
N GLY A 161 13.26 -3.12 -25.60
CA GLY A 161 12.95 -2.06 -26.58
C GLY A 161 14.17 -1.44 -27.27
N GLN A 162 15.40 -1.84 -26.89
CA GLN A 162 16.65 -1.40 -27.51
C GLN A 162 17.26 -2.47 -28.45
N ARG A 163 16.54 -3.56 -28.73
CA ARG A 163 16.90 -4.57 -29.73
C ARG A 163 15.88 -4.56 -30.86
#